data_AF-A0A6A8LR95-F1
#
_entry.id   AF-A0A6A8LR95-F1
#
_cell.length_a   1.000
_cell.length_b   1.000
_cell.length_c   1.000
_cell.angle_alpha   90.00
_cell.angle_beta   90.00
_cell.angle_gamma   90.00
#
_symmetry.space_group_name_H-M   'P 1'
#
loop_
_entity.id
_entity.type
_entity.pdbx_description
1 polymer ?
#
loop_
_entity_poly.entity_id
_entity_poly.type
_entity_poly.pdbx_seq_one_letter_code
_entity_poly.pdbx_strand_id
1 'polypeptide(L)'
;DVNRLLNWQRKIPAQSIGGYFIENGYCPIFVTYVKSNDIDDSIKYEDRFISNSKIHCYTKNGRKLGQGETLKMFAGVSEGDPELTYLLFVKRSDAEDDDEFVYLGTGKVISNSLRQEYRKIDKKGKLVNTPIVSYDLKLDTPISLTRYRMLTERSNE
;
A
#
# COMPACT_ATOMS: atom_id res chain seq x y z
N ASP A 1 3.67 4.18 -16.79
CA ASP A 1 2.47 4.69 -17.50
C ASP A 1 1.16 4.58 -16.68
N VAL A 2 1.16 5.03 -15.41
CA VAL A 2 0.00 5.02 -14.49
C VAL A 2 -1.05 6.08 -14.86
N ASN A 3 -0.59 7.16 -15.50
CA ASN A 3 -1.42 8.31 -15.86
C ASN A 3 -2.41 8.02 -17.00
N ARG A 4 -2.11 7.03 -17.88
CA ARG A 4 -2.96 6.71 -19.03
C ARG A 4 -4.15 5.80 -18.68
N LEU A 5 -4.03 4.99 -17.62
CA LEU A 5 -5.09 4.06 -17.18
C LEU A 5 -6.20 4.73 -16.36
N LEU A 6 -5.97 5.92 -15.80
CA LEU A 6 -6.88 6.53 -14.82
C LEU A 6 -7.46 7.89 -15.22
N ASN A 7 -7.14 8.42 -16.41
CA ASN A 7 -7.65 9.70 -16.93
C ASN A 7 -7.66 10.85 -15.91
N TRP A 8 -6.72 10.83 -14.96
CA TRP A 8 -6.64 11.81 -13.89
C TRP A 8 -5.80 12.99 -14.33
N GLN A 9 -6.49 14.09 -14.64
CA GLN A 9 -5.94 15.39 -15.01
C GLN A 9 -5.01 16.04 -13.96
N ARG A 10 -4.65 15.33 -12.89
CA ARG A 10 -3.63 15.75 -11.94
C ARG A 10 -2.42 14.83 -12.06
N LYS A 11 -1.35 15.36 -12.66
CA LYS A 11 0.01 14.85 -12.47
C LYS A 11 0.36 15.00 -10.98
N ILE A 12 -0.09 14.07 -10.14
CA ILE A 12 0.37 14.02 -8.75
C ILE A 12 1.78 13.45 -8.81
N PRO A 13 2.82 14.18 -8.39
CA PRO A 13 4.17 13.64 -8.36
C PRO A 13 4.18 12.37 -7.51
N ALA A 14 4.85 11.31 -7.96
CA ALA A 14 5.05 10.07 -7.21
C ALA A 14 5.55 10.33 -5.77
N GLN A 15 6.35 11.39 -5.59
CA GLN A 15 6.88 11.87 -4.33
C GLN A 15 5.84 12.51 -3.38
N SER A 16 4.66 12.90 -3.89
CA SER A 16 3.57 13.53 -3.14
C SER A 16 2.40 12.60 -2.81
N ILE A 17 2.34 11.40 -3.41
CA ILE A 17 1.34 10.37 -3.08
C ILE A 17 1.86 9.60 -1.87
N GLY A 18 1.46 10.01 -0.67
CA GLY A 18 1.78 9.31 0.58
C GLY A 18 1.04 7.98 0.71
N GLY A 19 1.40 6.98 -0.10
CA GLY A 19 0.88 5.61 0.00
C GLY A 19 -0.46 5.37 -0.70
N TYR A 20 -1.49 6.20 -0.50
CA TYR A 20 -2.79 6.01 -1.17
C TYR A 20 -3.62 7.29 -1.25
N PHE A 21 -4.70 7.25 -2.04
CA PHE A 21 -5.80 8.21 -1.98
C PHE A 21 -7.12 7.56 -2.42
N ILE A 22 -8.24 8.26 -2.24
CA ILE A 22 -9.59 7.77 -2.58
C ILE A 22 -10.21 8.75 -3.58
N GLU A 23 -10.62 8.25 -4.75
CA GLU A 23 -11.19 9.07 -5.82
C GLU A 23 -12.15 8.21 -6.67
N ASN A 24 -13.35 8.71 -6.96
CA ASN A 24 -14.32 8.10 -7.88
C ASN A 24 -14.59 6.59 -7.68
N GLY A 25 -14.72 6.13 -6.43
CA GLY A 25 -14.97 4.71 -6.12
C GLY A 25 -13.71 3.83 -6.17
N TYR A 26 -12.54 4.42 -6.35
CA TYR A 26 -11.26 3.74 -6.38
C TYR A 26 -10.36 4.16 -5.22
N CYS A 27 -9.52 3.22 -4.78
CA CYS A 27 -8.46 3.45 -3.81
C CYS A 27 -7.11 2.96 -4.38
N PRO A 28 -6.41 3.77 -5.18
CA PRO A 28 -5.04 3.47 -5.57
C PRO A 28 -4.12 3.44 -4.36
N ILE A 29 -3.31 2.39 -4.28
CA ILE A 29 -2.29 2.16 -3.28
C ILE A 29 -0.95 2.06 -4.01
N PHE A 30 0.00 2.88 -3.61
CA PHE A 30 1.34 3.04 -4.14
C PHE A 30 2.34 2.58 -3.08
N VAL A 31 3.00 1.46 -3.34
CA VAL A 31 3.99 0.86 -2.45
C VAL A 31 5.37 1.02 -3.05
N THR A 32 6.26 1.69 -2.32
CA THR A 32 7.70 1.58 -2.59
C THR A 32 8.21 0.38 -1.81
N TYR A 33 8.49 -0.70 -2.51
CA TYR A 33 8.85 -1.98 -1.91
C TYR A 33 10.36 -2.05 -1.66
N VAL A 34 10.72 -2.17 -0.39
CA VAL A 34 12.07 -2.49 0.06
C VAL A 34 12.15 -4.00 0.28
N LYS A 35 13.21 -4.65 -0.21
CA LYS A 35 13.39 -6.10 -0.03
C LYS A 35 13.58 -6.41 1.44
N SER A 36 12.94 -7.47 1.94
CA SER A 36 12.94 -7.85 3.36
C SER A 36 14.32 -7.99 3.99
N ASN A 37 15.35 -8.33 3.21
CA ASN A 37 16.73 -8.50 3.70
C ASN A 37 17.49 -7.18 3.82
N ASP A 38 16.97 -6.10 3.24
CA ASP A 38 17.53 -4.74 3.30
C ASP A 38 16.73 -3.86 4.30
N ILE A 39 15.68 -4.41 4.92
CA ILE A 39 14.91 -3.75 5.98
C ILE A 39 15.67 -3.96 7.29
N ASP A 40 16.22 -2.88 7.84
CA ASP A 40 16.72 -2.85 9.22
C ASP A 40 15.56 -3.17 10.19
N ASP A 41 15.83 -3.92 11.26
CA ASP A 41 14.86 -4.28 12.31
C ASP A 41 14.17 -3.04 12.93
N SER A 42 14.74 -1.86 12.71
CA SER A 42 14.20 -0.56 13.08
C SER A 42 12.94 -0.13 12.31
N ILE A 43 12.60 -0.75 11.18
CA ILE A 43 11.47 -0.36 10.32
C ILE A 43 10.32 -1.39 10.39
N LYS A 44 9.67 -1.44 11.56
CA LYS A 44 8.58 -2.39 11.86
C LYS A 44 7.27 -2.19 11.06
N TYR A 45 7.14 -1.14 10.26
CA TYR A 45 5.87 -0.69 9.68
C TYR A 45 6.00 -0.33 8.20
N GLU A 46 6.29 -1.33 7.37
CA GLU A 46 6.29 -1.22 5.91
C GLU A 46 5.24 -2.12 5.27
N ASP A 47 4.74 -1.68 4.11
CA ASP A 47 3.87 -2.47 3.27
C ASP A 47 4.66 -3.64 2.68
N ARG A 48 4.15 -4.87 2.82
CA ARG A 48 4.90 -6.07 2.43
C ARG A 48 4.04 -7.13 1.80
N PHE A 49 4.54 -7.77 0.75
CA PHE A 49 3.90 -8.96 0.22
C PHE A 49 3.93 -10.10 1.25
N ILE A 50 2.77 -10.72 1.45
CA ILE A 50 2.62 -11.98 2.21
C ILE A 50 2.64 -13.17 1.24
N SER A 51 2.13 -12.97 0.04
CA SER A 51 2.17 -13.92 -1.08
C SER A 51 2.04 -13.18 -2.40
N ASN A 52 2.11 -13.89 -3.53
CA ASN A 52 1.84 -13.31 -4.84
C ASN A 52 0.38 -12.86 -5.07
N SER A 53 -0.52 -13.09 -4.11
CA SER A 53 -1.92 -12.67 -4.17
C SER A 53 -2.34 -11.80 -2.98
N LYS A 54 -1.42 -11.49 -2.06
CA LYS A 54 -1.72 -10.77 -0.83
C LYS A 54 -0.59 -9.86 -0.42
N ILE A 55 -0.94 -8.61 -0.09
CA ILE A 55 -0.03 -7.62 0.47
C ILE A 55 -0.59 -7.07 1.79
N HIS A 56 0.25 -7.02 2.81
CA HIS A 56 -0.03 -6.32 4.06
C HIS A 56 0.28 -4.84 3.88
N CYS A 57 -0.66 -3.98 4.26
CA CYS A 57 -0.57 -2.54 4.04
C CYS A 57 -0.86 -1.78 5.34
N TYR A 58 -0.34 -0.57 5.41
CA TYR A 58 -0.64 0.40 6.45
C TYR A 58 -1.29 1.65 5.87
N THR A 59 -2.12 2.31 6.68
CA THR A 59 -2.64 3.64 6.34
C THR A 59 -1.58 4.73 6.61
N LYS A 60 -1.86 5.97 6.17
CA LYS A 60 -1.06 7.14 6.53
C LYS A 60 -1.03 7.30 8.05
N ASN A 61 0.00 7.98 8.53
CA ASN A 61 0.12 8.34 9.95
C ASN A 61 -1.10 9.13 10.45
N GLY A 62 -1.51 8.85 11.68
CA GLY A 62 -2.57 9.61 12.37
C GLY A 62 -3.97 9.12 12.04
N ARG A 63 -4.12 7.95 11.43
CA ARG A 63 -5.43 7.39 11.06
C ARG A 63 -5.90 6.39 12.08
N LYS A 64 -7.19 6.48 12.39
CA LYS A 64 -7.90 5.55 13.26
C LYS A 64 -9.00 4.86 12.49
N LEU A 65 -9.30 3.61 12.83
CA LEU A 65 -10.45 2.89 12.26
C LEU A 65 -11.75 3.66 12.54
N GLY A 66 -12.63 3.73 11.54
CA GLY A 66 -13.92 4.40 11.66
C GLY A 66 -13.85 5.92 11.80
N GLN A 67 -12.75 6.58 11.40
CA GLN A 67 -12.60 8.03 11.49
C GLN A 67 -11.98 8.66 10.25
N GLY A 68 -12.50 9.81 9.83
CA GLY A 68 -11.95 10.58 8.71
C GLY A 68 -11.92 9.75 7.42
N GLU A 69 -10.74 9.64 6.80
CA GLU A 69 -10.61 8.91 5.54
C GLU A 69 -10.85 7.41 5.66
N THR A 70 -10.65 6.80 6.84
CA THR A 70 -10.81 5.34 7.01
C THR A 70 -12.26 4.88 6.97
N LEU A 71 -13.22 5.78 7.25
CA LEU A 71 -14.66 5.50 7.07
C LEU A 71 -14.95 5.19 5.60
N LYS A 72 -14.47 6.05 4.70
CA LYS A 72 -14.63 5.86 3.25
C LYS A 72 -13.75 4.72 2.75
N MET A 73 -12.51 4.64 3.23
CA MET A 73 -11.55 3.64 2.77
C MET A 73 -12.02 2.22 3.03
N PHE A 74 -12.78 1.96 4.10
CA PHE A 74 -13.18 0.62 4.52
C PHE A 74 -14.71 0.44 4.59
N ALA A 75 -15.48 1.31 3.95
CA ALA A 75 -16.93 1.15 3.85
C ALA A 75 -17.28 -0.17 3.15
N GLY A 76 -18.24 -0.92 3.69
CA GLY A 76 -18.67 -2.22 3.16
C GLY A 76 -17.71 -3.39 3.42
N VAL A 77 -16.51 -3.14 3.95
CA VAL A 77 -15.49 -4.18 4.15
C VAL A 77 -15.92 -5.18 5.22
N SER A 78 -16.51 -4.75 6.32
CA SER A 78 -17.00 -5.66 7.38
C SER A 78 -18.15 -6.54 6.90
N GLU A 79 -18.93 -6.05 5.96
CA GLU A 79 -20.09 -6.70 5.36
C GLU A 79 -19.70 -7.66 4.23
N GLY A 80 -18.43 -7.64 3.82
CA GLY A 80 -17.91 -8.46 2.71
C GLY A 80 -18.18 -7.86 1.32
N ASP A 81 -18.67 -6.63 1.25
CA ASP A 81 -18.96 -5.90 0.01
C ASP A 81 -18.28 -4.51 0.02
N PRO A 82 -16.93 -4.44 -0.11
CA PRO A 82 -16.22 -3.17 -0.09
C PRO A 82 -16.72 -2.21 -1.16
N GLU A 83 -17.05 -0.99 -0.78
CA GLU A 83 -17.54 0.04 -1.72
C GLU A 83 -16.46 0.54 -2.68
N LEU A 84 -15.19 0.35 -2.33
CA LEU A 84 -14.05 0.78 -3.14
C LEU A 84 -13.38 -0.39 -3.86
N THR A 85 -12.98 -0.13 -5.10
CA THR A 85 -12.01 -0.97 -5.81
C THR A 85 -10.60 -0.49 -5.52
N TYR A 86 -9.76 -1.35 -4.95
CA TYR A 86 -8.38 -0.99 -4.62
C TYR A 86 -7.48 -1.34 -5.79
N LEU A 87 -6.59 -0.42 -6.19
CA LEU A 87 -5.62 -0.64 -7.27
C LEU A 87 -4.22 -0.68 -6.68
N LEU A 88 -3.46 -1.74 -6.93
CA LEU A 88 -2.10 -1.86 -6.42
C LEU A 88 -1.08 -1.40 -7.46
N PHE A 89 -0.24 -0.46 -7.06
CA PHE A 89 0.88 0.08 -7.80
C PHE A 89 2.15 -0.11 -6.97
N VAL A 90 3.20 -0.71 -7.54
CA VAL A 90 4.44 -1.02 -6.82
C VAL A 90 5.64 -0.53 -7.61
N LYS A 91 6.60 0.08 -6.91
CA LYS A 91 7.96 0.31 -7.42
C LYS A 91 8.97 -0.28 -6.45
N ARG A 92 10.14 -0.69 -6.94
CA ARG A 92 11.24 -1.13 -6.06
C ARG A 92 12.01 0.09 -5.55
N SER A 93 12.53 0.03 -4.33
CA SER A 93 13.35 1.11 -3.76
C SER A 93 14.73 1.25 -4.42
N ASP A 94 15.23 0.17 -5.00
CA ASP A 94 16.57 0.05 -5.62
C ASP A 94 16.56 0.24 -7.15
N ALA A 95 15.45 0.68 -7.72
CA ALA A 95 15.38 0.97 -9.15
C ALA A 95 16.11 2.30 -9.43
N GLU A 96 17.36 2.21 -9.90
CA GLU A 96 18.20 3.37 -10.23
C GLU A 96 17.67 4.16 -11.44
N ASP A 97 16.97 3.50 -12.38
CA ASP A 97 16.53 4.08 -13.66
C ASP A 97 15.00 4.05 -13.92
N ASP A 98 14.21 3.39 -13.06
CA ASP A 98 12.77 3.19 -13.27
C ASP A 98 11.95 3.74 -12.11
N ASP A 99 11.73 5.06 -12.13
CA ASP A 99 10.95 5.80 -11.14
C ASP A 99 9.43 5.55 -11.23
N GLU A 100 9.01 4.70 -12.18
CA GLU A 100 7.61 4.44 -12.46
C GLU A 100 7.05 3.30 -11.59
N PHE A 101 5.87 3.54 -11.03
CA PHE A 101 5.11 2.49 -10.41
C PHE A 101 4.50 1.54 -11.46
N VAL A 102 4.64 0.24 -11.22
CA VAL A 102 4.03 -0.82 -12.02
C VAL A 102 2.66 -1.17 -11.43
N TYR A 103 1.63 -1.18 -12.27
CA TYR A 103 0.30 -1.64 -11.89
C TYR A 103 0.27 -3.18 -11.77
N LEU A 104 -0.21 -3.69 -10.64
CA LEU A 104 -0.26 -5.13 -10.33
C LEU A 104 -1.67 -5.71 -10.28
N GLY A 105 -2.71 -4.90 -10.47
CA GLY A 105 -4.10 -5.34 -10.53
C GLY A 105 -5.00 -4.70 -9.48
N THR A 106 -6.25 -5.14 -9.50
CA THR A 106 -7.25 -4.78 -8.49
C THR A 106 -7.26 -5.79 -7.34
N GLY A 107 -7.84 -5.37 -6.22
CA GLY A 107 -8.08 -6.26 -5.09
C GLY A 107 -9.12 -5.71 -4.12
N LYS A 108 -9.34 -6.48 -3.06
CA LYS A 108 -10.27 -6.17 -1.96
C LYS A 108 -9.58 -6.34 -0.62
N VAL A 109 -9.93 -5.47 0.33
CA VAL A 109 -9.47 -5.60 1.71
C VAL A 109 -10.10 -6.83 2.36
N ILE A 110 -9.30 -7.60 3.08
CA ILE A 110 -9.79 -8.76 3.84
C ILE A 110 -10.43 -8.26 5.14
N SER A 111 -11.71 -8.53 5.34
CA SER A 111 -12.50 -7.98 6.45
C SER A 111 -11.90 -8.21 7.84
N ASN A 112 -11.42 -9.41 8.11
CA ASN A 112 -10.84 -9.78 9.42
C ASN A 112 -9.37 -9.35 9.62
N SER A 113 -8.77 -8.67 8.64
CA SER A 113 -7.39 -8.17 8.71
C SER A 113 -7.26 -6.76 9.28
N LEU A 114 -8.37 -5.99 9.34
CA LEU A 114 -8.35 -4.61 9.82
C LEU A 114 -7.97 -4.54 11.30
N ARG A 115 -6.86 -3.86 11.61
CA ARG A 115 -6.41 -3.66 12.99
C ARG A 115 -6.03 -2.20 13.23
N GLN A 116 -6.51 -1.66 14.36
CA GLN A 116 -5.98 -0.41 14.90
C GLN A 116 -4.64 -0.72 15.55
N GLU A 117 -3.60 -0.04 15.06
CA GLU A 117 -2.25 -0.11 15.59
C GLU A 117 -1.74 1.29 15.94
N TYR A 118 -0.53 1.32 16.51
CA TYR A 118 0.18 2.54 16.83
C TYR A 118 1.66 2.35 16.53
N ARG A 119 2.30 3.39 16.00
CA ARG A 119 3.76 3.43 15.84
C ARG A 119 4.35 4.69 16.43
N LYS A 120 5.54 4.57 17.02
CA LYS A 120 6.32 5.72 17.48
C LYS A 120 6.96 6.38 16.27
N ILE A 121 6.65 7.64 16.03
CA ILE A 121 7.32 8.46 15.02
C ILE A 121 8.02 9.62 15.70
N ASP A 122 9.21 9.97 15.22
CA ASP A 122 9.87 11.19 15.64
C ASP A 122 9.10 12.40 15.10
N LYS A 123 8.68 13.28 16.00
CA LYS A 123 8.21 14.62 15.67
C LYS A 123 9.07 15.63 16.41
N LYS A 124 10.05 16.21 15.71
CA LYS A 124 10.94 17.26 16.22
C LYS A 124 11.75 16.82 17.45
N GLY A 125 12.34 15.63 17.40
CA GLY A 125 13.17 15.05 18.47
C GLY A 125 12.37 14.40 19.60
N LYS A 126 11.04 14.28 19.45
CA LYS A 126 10.18 13.59 20.42
C LYS A 126 9.48 12.41 19.76
N LEU A 127 9.63 11.22 20.33
CA LEU A 127 8.87 10.04 19.91
C LEU A 127 7.41 10.19 20.32
N VAL A 128 6.52 10.27 19.34
CA VAL A 128 5.08 10.37 19.52
C VAL A 128 4.42 9.08 19.06
N ASN A 129 3.64 8.46 19.95
CA ASN A 129 2.81 7.33 19.59
C ASN A 129 1.67 7.79 18.67
N THR A 130 1.70 7.37 17.41
CA THR A 130 0.81 7.85 16.36
C THR A 130 -0.06 6.70 15.86
N PRO A 131 -1.39 6.86 15.82
CA PRO A 131 -2.28 5.80 15.37
C PRO A 131 -2.09 5.53 13.88
N ILE A 132 -2.21 4.25 13.53
CA ILE A 132 -2.18 3.74 12.17
C ILE A 132 -3.14 2.56 12.08
N VAL A 133 -3.66 2.29 10.90
CA VAL A 133 -4.48 1.10 10.64
C VAL A 133 -3.71 0.17 9.72
N SER A 134 -3.61 -1.10 10.08
CA SER A 134 -3.09 -2.16 9.21
C SER A 134 -4.23 -2.98 8.63
N TYR A 135 -3.99 -3.53 7.44
CA TYR A 135 -4.95 -4.32 6.68
C TYR A 135 -4.24 -5.18 5.63
N ASP A 136 -4.87 -6.29 5.26
CA ASP A 136 -4.43 -7.12 4.14
C ASP A 136 -5.29 -6.82 2.92
N LEU A 137 -4.63 -6.54 1.79
CA LEU A 137 -5.25 -6.47 0.48
C LEU A 137 -5.06 -7.81 -0.24
N LYS A 138 -6.17 -8.44 -0.65
CA LYS A 138 -6.17 -9.62 -1.52
C LYS A 138 -6.38 -9.18 -2.96
N LEU A 139 -5.47 -9.55 -3.85
CA LEU A 139 -5.61 -9.29 -5.28
C LEU A 139 -6.65 -10.22 -5.89
N ASP A 140 -7.42 -9.69 -6.85
CA ASP A 140 -8.42 -10.46 -7.58
C ASP A 140 -7.76 -11.53 -8.45
N THR A 141 -6.60 -11.19 -9.03
CA THR A 141 -5.73 -12.12 -9.78
C THR A 141 -4.35 -12.16 -9.13
N PRO A 142 -3.82 -13.35 -8.79
CA PRO A 142 -2.45 -13.47 -8.30
C PRO A 142 -1.44 -12.94 -9.32
N ILE A 143 -0.42 -12.23 -8.84
CA ILE A 143 0.74 -11.83 -9.63
C ILE A 143 1.43 -13.10 -10.12
N SER A 144 1.80 -13.15 -11.41
CA SER A 144 2.59 -14.26 -11.95
C SER A 144 3.85 -14.48 -11.12
N LEU A 145 4.21 -15.73 -10.84
CA LEU A 145 5.34 -16.04 -9.98
C LEU A 145 6.65 -15.37 -10.46
N THR A 146 6.88 -15.29 -11.77
CA THR A 146 8.03 -14.59 -12.35
C THR A 146 8.06 -13.11 -11.95
N ARG A 147 6.96 -12.37 -12.15
CA ARG A 147 6.88 -10.96 -11.74
C ARG A 147 6.99 -10.79 -10.23
N TYR A 148 6.37 -11.68 -9.46
CA TYR A 148 6.48 -11.65 -8.01
C TYR A 148 7.94 -11.77 -7.57
N ARG A 149 8.67 -12.77 -8.08
CA ARG A 149 10.10 -12.95 -7.81
C ARG A 149 10.94 -11.76 -8.24
N MET A 150 10.69 -11.18 -9.42
CA MET A 150 11.39 -9.96 -9.88
C MET A 150 11.20 -8.76 -8.94
N LEU A 151 10.06 -8.68 -8.24
CA LEU A 151 9.75 -7.63 -7.27
C LEU A 151 10.34 -7.93 -5.89
N THR A 152 10.35 -9.19 -5.46
CA THR A 152 10.65 -9.56 -4.06
C THR A 152 12.02 -10.19 -3.84
N GLU A 153 12.63 -10.81 -4.85
CA GLU A 153 13.91 -11.50 -4.76
C GLU A 153 15.06 -10.63 -5.32
N ARG A 154 16.31 -10.87 -4.90
CA ARG A 154 17.47 -10.22 -5.51
C ARG A 154 17.63 -10.72 -6.95
N SER A 155 17.94 -9.81 -7.87
CA SER A 155 18.60 -10.20 -9.12
C SER A 155 19.93 -10.83 -8.71
N ASN A 156 20.06 -12.15 -8.80
CA ASN A 156 21.37 -12.78 -8.73
C ASN A 156 22.09 -12.42 -10.03
N GLU A 157 23.06 -11.50 -9.97
CA GLU A 157 24.16 -11.49 -10.92
C GLU A 157 25.13 -12.63 -10.60
#